data_AF-A0A8S3JJR2-F1
#
_entry.id   AF-A0A8S3JJR2-F1
#
_cell.length_a   1.000
_cell.length_b   1.000
_cell.length_c   1.000
_cell.angle_alpha   90.00
_cell.angle_beta   90.00
_cell.angle_gamma   90.00
#
_symmetry.space_group_name_H-M   'P 1'
#
loop_
_entity.id
_entity.type
_entity.pdbx_description
1 polymer ?
#
loop_
_entity_poly.entity_id
_entity_poly.type
_entity_poly.pdbx_seq_one_letter_code
_entity_poly.pdbx_strand_id
1 'polypeptide(L)'
;KLRLTVVDTPGFGDGMNSSECWKPILDFIDQQFLKYFQAETSFGIERKYVQDQRVHCCLYFLPPSIRGLRPIDRDFLHHLQHKVNIIPVIAKTDTLLKSELTALKKQLLSDIDKYGVQLYDFPEGDSEQAEDSHTLDKVLRESIPFAIMGSNATLESNGRKVRARTYP
;
A
#
# COMPACT_ATOMS: atom_id res chain seq x y z
N LYS A 1 11.08 19.12 -8.73
CA LYS A 1 9.62 19.08 -8.47
C LYS A 1 9.17 17.62 -8.59
N LEU A 2 8.51 17.06 -7.57
CA LEU A 2 8.01 15.68 -7.61
C LEU A 2 6.76 15.61 -8.48
N ARG A 3 6.68 14.62 -9.38
CA ARG A 3 5.47 14.29 -10.13
C ARG A 3 4.84 13.07 -9.49
N LEU A 4 3.85 13.29 -8.63
CA LEU A 4 3.09 12.24 -7.98
C LEU A 4 1.87 11.89 -8.83
N THR A 5 1.70 10.60 -9.14
CA THR A 5 0.52 10.06 -9.80
C THR A 5 -0.14 9.06 -8.86
N VAL A 6 -1.41 9.26 -8.55
CA VAL A 6 -2.22 8.34 -7.76
C VAL A 6 -3.23 7.69 -8.70
N VAL A 7 -3.20 6.36 -8.79
CA VAL A 7 -4.14 5.57 -9.57
C VAL A 7 -5.18 5.02 -8.62
N ASP A 8 -6.44 5.39 -8.82
CA ASP A 8 -7.56 4.82 -8.06
C ASP A 8 -8.05 3.54 -8.75
N THR A 9 -8.49 2.58 -7.94
CA THR A 9 -8.91 1.26 -8.40
C THR A 9 -10.34 0.99 -7.94
N PRO A 10 -11.20 0.37 -8.78
CA PRO A 10 -12.52 -0.04 -8.33
C PRO A 10 -12.42 -1.00 -7.13
N GLY A 11 -13.41 -0.94 -6.24
CA GLY A 11 -13.50 -1.86 -5.11
C GLY A 11 -13.64 -3.31 -5.54
N PHE A 12 -13.10 -4.23 -4.75
CA PHE A 12 -13.20 -5.68 -4.97
C PHE A 12 -13.86 -6.37 -3.77
N GLY A 13 -14.46 -7.54 -4.01
CA GLY A 13 -15.07 -8.37 -2.96
C GLY A 13 -16.57 -8.18 -2.73
N ASP A 14 -17.25 -7.32 -3.52
CA ASP A 14 -18.71 -7.12 -3.46
C ASP A 14 -19.49 -8.08 -4.39
N GLY A 15 -18.80 -8.82 -5.26
CA GLY A 15 -19.41 -9.75 -6.21
C GLY A 15 -19.62 -11.16 -5.64
N MET A 16 -20.71 -11.81 -6.04
CA MET A 16 -21.03 -13.21 -5.68
C MET A 16 -19.91 -14.20 -6.06
N ASN A 17 -19.22 -13.93 -7.17
CA ASN A 17 -18.01 -14.64 -7.54
C ASN A 17 -16.84 -13.65 -7.63
N SER A 18 -15.90 -13.76 -6.69
CA SER A 18 -14.72 -12.90 -6.62
C SER A 18 -13.42 -13.65 -6.97
N SER A 19 -13.54 -14.80 -7.65
CA SER A 19 -12.44 -15.73 -7.89
C SER A 19 -11.27 -15.19 -8.74
N GLU A 20 -11.38 -13.99 -9.33
CA GLU A 20 -10.34 -13.40 -10.19
C GLU A 20 -10.30 -11.86 -10.10
N CYS A 21 -10.69 -11.29 -8.96
CA CYS A 21 -10.82 -9.84 -8.80
C CYS A 21 -9.49 -9.06 -8.96
N TRP A 22 -8.35 -9.74 -8.86
CA TRP A 22 -7.01 -9.14 -9.04
C TRP A 22 -6.61 -8.94 -10.50
N LYS A 23 -7.21 -9.69 -11.46
CA LYS A 23 -6.79 -9.66 -12.87
C LYS A 23 -6.76 -8.26 -13.49
N PRO A 24 -7.81 -7.42 -13.36
CA PRO A 24 -7.79 -6.10 -13.98
C PRO A 24 -6.66 -5.20 -13.45
N ILE A 25 -6.28 -5.38 -12.18
CA ILE A 25 -5.21 -4.61 -11.54
C ILE A 25 -3.84 -5.12 -12.01
N LEU A 26 -3.65 -6.44 -12.09
CA LEU A 26 -2.42 -7.01 -12.65
C LEU A 26 -2.23 -6.64 -14.12
N ASP A 27 -3.28 -6.74 -14.93
CA ASP A 27 -3.25 -6.37 -16.34
C ASP A 27 -2.87 -4.89 -16.51
N PHE A 28 -3.40 -4.01 -15.65
CA PHE A 28 -3.04 -2.60 -15.65
C PHE A 28 -1.54 -2.40 -15.34
N ILE A 29 -1.02 -3.05 -14.30
CA ILE A 29 0.40 -2.97 -13.92
C ILE A 29 1.28 -3.47 -15.07
N ASP A 30 0.95 -4.63 -15.65
CA ASP A 30 1.69 -5.23 -16.76
C ASP A 30 1.66 -4.34 -18.01
N GLN A 31 0.54 -3.67 -18.29
CA GLN A 31 0.45 -2.69 -19.36
C GLN A 31 1.37 -1.49 -19.12
N GLN A 32 1.50 -0.98 -17.89
CA GLN A 32 2.44 0.11 -17.61
C GLN A 32 3.90 -0.33 -17.78
N PHE A 33 4.22 -1.56 -17.36
CA PHE A 33 5.54 -2.13 -17.60
C PHE A 33 5.84 -2.28 -19.10
N LEU A 34 4.89 -2.78 -19.87
CA LEU A 34 5.04 -2.93 -21.31
C LEU A 34 5.22 -1.58 -22.03
N LYS A 35 4.45 -0.56 -21.64
CA LYS A 35 4.59 0.80 -22.19
C LYS A 35 5.99 1.36 -21.92
N TYR A 36 6.50 1.19 -20.71
CA TYR A 36 7.84 1.64 -20.35
C TYR A 36 8.91 0.89 -21.17
N PHE A 37 8.77 -0.44 -21.26
CA PHE A 37 9.68 -1.29 -22.03
C PHE A 37 9.72 -0.91 -23.52
N GLN A 38 8.56 -0.65 -24.13
CA GLN A 38 8.45 -0.20 -25.52
C GLN A 38 9.09 1.17 -25.72
N ALA A 39 8.87 2.11 -24.79
CA ALA A 39 9.47 3.44 -24.86
C ALA A 39 11.01 3.40 -24.71
N GLU A 40 11.54 2.49 -23.89
CA GLU A 40 12.98 2.28 -23.74
C GLU A 40 13.62 1.61 -24.97
N THR A 41 12.90 0.67 -25.60
CA THR A 41 13.39 -0.10 -26.75
C THR A 41 13.23 0.66 -28.08
N SER A 42 12.40 1.71 -28.11
CA SER A 42 12.14 2.49 -29.32
C SER A 42 13.39 3.22 -29.80
N PHE A 43 13.81 2.91 -31.03
CA PHE A 43 15.00 3.47 -31.67
C PHE A 43 14.91 5.01 -31.75
N GLY A 44 15.93 5.72 -31.24
CA GLY A 44 16.03 7.18 -31.33
C GLY A 44 15.52 7.97 -30.11
N ILE A 45 15.04 7.32 -29.05
CA ILE A 45 14.65 7.99 -27.80
C ILE A 45 15.80 7.95 -26.80
N GLU A 46 16.29 9.11 -26.36
CA GLU A 46 17.20 9.15 -25.21
C GLU A 46 16.44 8.78 -23.93
N ARG A 47 16.99 7.82 -23.15
CA ARG A 47 16.42 7.36 -21.86
C ARG A 47 16.02 8.49 -20.91
N LYS A 48 16.67 9.66 -21.01
CA LYS A 48 16.40 10.85 -20.18
C LYS A 48 15.01 11.45 -20.38
N TYR A 49 14.35 11.19 -21.50
CA TYR A 49 13.01 11.74 -21.81
C TYR A 49 11.88 10.72 -21.64
N VAL A 50 12.18 9.47 -21.31
CA VAL A 50 11.15 8.45 -21.09
C VAL A 50 10.42 8.75 -19.79
N GLN A 51 9.11 8.99 -19.90
CA GLN A 51 8.27 9.21 -18.73
C GLN A 51 7.96 7.88 -18.04
N ASP A 52 8.45 7.69 -16.82
CA ASP A 52 8.08 6.53 -16.02
C ASP A 52 6.63 6.65 -15.54
N GLN A 53 5.79 5.70 -15.98
CA GLN A 53 4.38 5.54 -15.61
C GLN A 53 4.14 4.21 -14.89
N ARG A 54 5.19 3.46 -14.56
CA ARG A 54 5.09 2.19 -13.84
C ARG A 54 4.54 2.43 -12.44
N VAL A 55 3.87 1.42 -11.89
CA VAL A 55 3.37 1.47 -10.51
C VAL A 55 4.54 1.14 -9.58
N HIS A 56 5.03 2.13 -8.84
CA HIS A 56 6.17 1.95 -7.92
C HIS A 56 5.78 1.30 -6.60
N CYS A 57 4.55 1.52 -6.15
CA CYS A 57 4.04 1.05 -4.87
C CYS A 57 2.52 0.87 -4.93
N CYS A 58 2.01 -0.17 -4.29
CA CYS A 58 0.59 -0.42 -4.08
C CYS A 58 0.26 -0.33 -2.58
N LEU A 59 -0.64 0.60 -2.24
CA LEU A 59 -1.22 0.68 -0.90
C LEU A 59 -2.39 -0.30 -0.83
N TYR A 60 -2.23 -1.39 -0.09
CA TYR A 60 -3.26 -2.43 0.01
C TYR A 60 -4.13 -2.22 1.25
N PHE A 61 -5.40 -1.89 1.04
CA PHE A 61 -6.33 -1.58 2.12
C PHE A 61 -6.95 -2.85 2.69
N LEU A 62 -6.52 -3.22 3.89
CA LEU A 62 -7.09 -4.29 4.69
C LEU A 62 -8.30 -3.77 5.48
N PRO A 63 -9.40 -4.55 5.54
CA PRO A 63 -10.54 -4.18 6.37
C PRO A 63 -10.17 -4.21 7.86
N PRO A 64 -10.82 -3.39 8.71
CA PRO A 64 -10.64 -3.45 10.16
C PRO A 64 -11.38 -4.67 10.77
N SER A 65 -11.06 -5.88 10.31
CA SER A 65 -11.69 -7.12 10.78
C SER A 65 -10.79 -7.82 11.78
N ILE A 66 -11.31 -8.11 12.98
CA ILE A 66 -10.58 -8.79 14.06
C ILE A 66 -10.24 -10.26 13.69
N ARG A 67 -10.79 -10.79 12.58
CA ARG A 67 -10.59 -12.19 12.17
C ARG A 67 -9.29 -12.44 11.39
N GLY A 68 -8.48 -11.42 11.14
CA GLY A 68 -7.21 -11.54 10.40
C GLY A 68 -7.37 -11.41 8.90
N LEU A 69 -6.44 -12.01 8.14
CA LEU A 69 -6.39 -11.86 6.69
C LEU A 69 -7.50 -12.70 6.02
N ARG A 70 -8.33 -12.06 5.18
CA ARG A 70 -9.38 -12.78 4.46
C ARG A 70 -8.78 -13.65 3.35
N PRO A 71 -9.38 -14.79 2.98
CA PRO A 71 -8.90 -15.63 1.88
C PRO A 71 -8.78 -14.88 0.54
N ILE A 72 -9.74 -14.01 0.23
CA ILE A 72 -9.70 -13.15 -0.96
C ILE A 72 -8.48 -12.21 -0.94
N ASP A 73 -8.15 -11.64 0.22
CA ASP A 73 -7.02 -10.73 0.35
C ASP A 73 -5.70 -11.48 0.23
N ARG A 74 -5.63 -12.69 0.81
CA ARG A 74 -4.48 -13.59 0.67
C ARG A 74 -4.21 -13.87 -0.81
N ASP A 75 -5.21 -14.30 -1.56
CA ASP A 75 -5.04 -14.64 -2.97
C ASP A 75 -4.65 -13.40 -3.79
N PHE A 76 -5.23 -12.24 -3.49
CA PHE A 76 -4.87 -10.97 -4.14
C PHE A 76 -3.41 -10.60 -3.88
N LEU A 77 -2.99 -10.59 -2.61
CA LEU A 77 -1.63 -10.25 -2.21
C LEU A 77 -0.61 -11.21 -2.82
N HIS A 78 -0.93 -12.51 -2.87
CA HIS A 78 -0.05 -13.53 -3.42
C HIS A 78 0.25 -13.30 -4.91
N HIS A 79 -0.73 -12.86 -5.70
CA HIS A 79 -0.48 -12.55 -7.11
C HIS A 79 0.24 -11.21 -7.31
N LEU A 80 0.00 -10.25 -6.41
CA LEU A 80 0.51 -8.89 -6.53
C LEU A 80 1.98 -8.76 -6.10
N GLN A 81 2.44 -9.60 -5.17
CA GLN A 81 3.76 -9.49 -4.51
C GLN A 81 4.95 -9.52 -5.47
N HIS A 82 4.82 -10.20 -6.61
CA HIS A 82 5.91 -10.35 -7.59
C HIS A 82 5.90 -9.24 -8.65
N LYS A 83 4.94 -8.32 -8.61
CA LYS A 83 4.73 -7.29 -9.64
C LYS A 83 4.97 -5.89 -9.11
N VAL A 84 4.65 -5.61 -7.85
CA VAL A 84 4.74 -4.28 -7.26
C VAL A 84 5.05 -4.36 -5.77
N ASN A 85 5.73 -3.35 -5.25
CA ASN A 85 5.96 -3.19 -3.82
C ASN A 85 4.63 -2.98 -3.08
N ILE A 86 4.28 -3.88 -2.17
CA ILE A 86 3.02 -3.82 -1.43
C ILE A 86 3.24 -3.22 -0.04
N ILE A 87 2.48 -2.18 0.28
CA ILE A 87 2.40 -1.62 1.63
C ILE A 87 1.01 -1.88 2.18
N PRO A 88 0.85 -2.76 3.19
CA PRO A 88 -0.46 -3.05 3.76
C PRO A 88 -0.89 -1.95 4.74
N VAL A 89 -2.16 -1.59 4.64
CA VAL A 89 -2.75 -0.47 5.36
C VAL A 89 -4.11 -0.90 5.93
N ILE A 90 -4.29 -0.81 7.24
CA ILE A 90 -5.57 -1.04 7.90
C ILE A 90 -6.44 0.21 7.72
N ALA A 91 -7.56 0.04 7.02
CA ALA A 91 -8.52 1.11 6.76
C ALA A 91 -9.46 1.33 7.95
N LYS A 92 -10.03 2.54 8.07
CA LYS A 92 -11.12 2.88 9.01
C LYS A 92 -10.81 2.47 10.46
N THR A 93 -9.61 2.77 10.94
CA THR A 93 -9.16 2.32 12.27
C THR A 93 -9.89 3.01 13.42
N ASP A 94 -10.68 4.06 13.13
CA ASP A 94 -11.68 4.64 14.04
C ASP A 94 -12.70 3.62 14.57
N THR A 95 -12.88 2.51 13.85
CA THR A 95 -13.83 1.45 14.22
C THR A 95 -13.26 0.45 15.24
N LEU A 96 -11.97 0.54 15.57
CA LEU A 96 -11.28 -0.41 16.44
C LEU A 96 -10.77 0.28 17.71
N LEU A 97 -10.84 -0.43 18.84
CA LEU A 97 -10.13 -0.04 20.04
C LEU A 97 -8.62 -0.24 19.87
N LYS A 98 -7.82 0.47 20.67
CA LYS A 98 -6.35 0.35 20.64
C LYS A 98 -5.88 -1.10 20.86
N SER A 99 -6.51 -1.82 21.79
CA SER A 99 -6.21 -3.22 22.08
C SER A 99 -6.52 -4.13 20.88
N GLU A 100 -7.67 -3.92 20.23
CA GLU A 100 -8.08 -4.67 19.04
C GLU A 100 -7.16 -4.39 17.86
N LEU A 101 -6.74 -3.13 17.67
CA LEU A 101 -5.80 -2.75 16.63
C LEU A 101 -4.44 -3.44 16.82
N THR A 102 -3.91 -3.46 18.05
CA THR A 102 -2.65 -4.14 18.35
C THR A 102 -2.76 -5.65 18.10
N ALA A 103 -3.87 -6.27 18.52
CA ALA A 103 -4.11 -7.69 18.26
C ALA A 103 -4.21 -7.98 16.75
N LEU A 104 -4.95 -7.14 16.01
CA LEU A 104 -5.12 -7.26 14.57
C LEU A 104 -3.79 -7.12 13.82
N LYS A 105 -2.96 -6.13 14.17
CA LYS A 105 -1.62 -5.98 13.56
C LYS A 105 -0.79 -7.23 13.71
N LYS A 106 -0.74 -7.79 14.93
CA LYS A 106 0.01 -9.02 15.22
C LYS A 106 -0.53 -10.21 14.44
N GLN A 107 -1.85 -10.33 14.36
CA GLN A 107 -2.49 -11.42 13.63
C GLN A 107 -2.24 -11.31 12.12
N LEU A 108 -2.36 -10.11 11.53
CA LEU A 108 -2.09 -9.88 10.11
C LEU A 108 -0.63 -10.20 9.75
N LEU A 109 0.34 -9.77 10.57
CA LEU A 109 1.75 -10.11 10.34
C LEU A 109 1.99 -11.63 10.41
N SER A 110 1.37 -12.31 11.38
CA SER A 110 1.45 -13.76 11.50
C SER A 110 0.80 -14.48 10.31
N ASP A 111 -0.32 -13.97 9.80
CA ASP A 111 -1.00 -14.55 8.64
C ASP A 111 -0.17 -14.34 7.37
N ILE A 112 0.38 -13.14 7.17
CA ILE A 112 1.23 -12.78 6.01
C ILE A 112 2.47 -13.69 5.96
N ASP A 113 3.15 -13.87 7.09
CA ASP A 113 4.30 -14.78 7.21
C ASP A 113 3.90 -16.23 6.94
N LYS A 114 2.81 -16.70 7.56
CA LYS A 114 2.28 -18.06 7.38
C LYS A 114 1.94 -18.38 5.92
N TYR A 115 1.40 -17.41 5.17
CA TYR A 115 1.04 -17.60 3.77
C TYR A 115 2.19 -17.27 2.80
N GLY A 116 3.36 -16.82 3.30
CA GLY A 116 4.53 -16.51 2.48
C GLY A 116 4.34 -15.29 1.58
N VAL A 117 3.54 -14.32 2.01
CA VAL A 117 3.30 -13.07 1.25
C VAL A 117 4.46 -12.11 1.50
N GLN A 118 5.15 -11.72 0.42
CA GLN A 118 6.24 -10.75 0.44
C GLN A 118 5.68 -9.33 0.41
N LEU A 119 5.88 -8.62 1.51
CA LEU A 119 5.59 -7.19 1.61
C LEU A 119 6.82 -6.38 1.20
N TYR A 120 6.60 -5.09 0.94
CA TYR A 120 7.72 -4.17 0.80
C TYR A 120 8.48 -4.08 2.12
N ASP A 121 9.77 -4.40 2.06
CA ASP A 121 10.68 -4.23 3.17
C ASP A 121 11.52 -2.99 2.95
N PHE A 122 11.68 -2.18 4.00
CA PHE A 122 12.50 -0.98 3.92
C PHE A 122 13.97 -1.44 3.92
N PRO A 123 14.73 -1.14 2.86
CA PRO A 123 16.13 -1.54 2.81
C PRO A 123 16.89 -0.87 3.95
N GLU A 124 17.73 -1.64 4.65
CA GLU A 124 18.69 -1.09 5.60
C GLU A 124 19.70 -0.29 4.78
N GLY A 125 19.60 1.03 4.83
CA GLY A 125 20.40 1.92 3.99
C GLY A 125 21.90 1.65 4.11
N ASP A 126 22.61 1.73 2.99
CA ASP A 126 24.08 1.69 2.99
C ASP A 126 24.61 2.76 3.96
N SER A 127 25.53 2.34 4.81
CA SER A 127 26.00 2.96 6.06
C SER A 127 26.68 4.34 5.96
N GLU A 128 26.42 5.13 4.91
CA GLU A 128 27.00 6.47 4.72
C GLU A 128 25.99 7.62 4.81
N GLN A 129 24.69 7.34 4.92
CA GLN A 129 23.65 8.37 5.06
C GLN A 129 23.09 8.39 6.48
N ALA A 130 23.53 9.39 7.26
CA ALA A 130 22.98 9.94 8.51
C ALA A 130 22.22 8.97 9.44
N GLU A 131 22.70 8.83 10.69
CA GLU A 131 22.08 8.05 11.77
C GLU A 131 20.55 8.31 11.96
N ASP A 132 20.06 9.49 11.56
CA ASP A 132 18.64 9.87 11.55
C ASP A 132 17.79 9.08 10.54
N SER A 133 18.34 8.65 9.40
CA SER A 133 17.59 7.87 8.38
C SER A 133 17.26 6.47 8.89
N HIS A 134 18.23 5.83 9.55
CA HIS A 134 18.10 4.46 10.06
C HIS A 134 17.07 4.36 11.19
N THR A 135 16.91 5.42 12.00
CA THR A 135 15.87 5.46 13.05
C THR A 135 14.47 5.59 12.48
N LEU A 136 14.29 6.38 11.41
CA LEU A 136 13.01 6.51 10.72
C LEU A 136 12.57 5.21 10.04
N ASP A 137 13.47 4.53 9.34
CA ASP A 137 13.17 3.28 8.66
C ASP A 137 12.76 2.18 9.64
N LYS A 138 13.42 2.12 10.81
CA LYS A 138 13.03 1.22 11.89
C LYS A 138 11.61 1.51 12.40
N VAL A 139 11.28 2.78 12.63
CA VAL A 139 9.92 3.18 13.07
C VAL A 139 8.88 2.82 12.01
N LEU A 140 9.20 2.96 10.73
CA LEU A 140 8.31 2.59 9.63
C LEU A 140 8.09 1.08 9.57
N ARG A 141 9.15 0.28 9.71
CA ARG A 141 9.07 -1.20 9.74
C ARG A 141 8.22 -1.68 10.92
N GLU A 142 8.39 -1.10 12.09
CA GLU A 142 7.57 -1.40 13.29
C GLU A 142 6.10 -0.92 13.16
N SER A 143 5.84 0.03 12.26
CA SER A 143 4.51 0.59 12.04
C SER A 143 3.64 -0.23 11.09
N ILE A 144 4.22 -1.13 10.28
CA ILE A 144 3.50 -2.00 9.34
C ILE A 144 2.70 -3.08 10.11
N PRO A 145 1.43 -3.34 9.73
CA PRO A 145 0.63 -2.58 8.76
C PRO A 145 0.17 -1.22 9.32
N PHE A 146 0.19 -0.19 8.47
CA PHE A 146 -0.14 1.17 8.88
C PHE A 146 -1.63 1.29 9.23
N ALA A 147 -1.93 1.93 10.35
CA ALA A 147 -3.29 2.16 10.80
C ALA A 147 -3.72 3.58 10.38
N ILE A 148 -4.67 3.71 9.47
CA ILE A 148 -5.04 5.02 8.92
C ILE A 148 -6.51 5.38 9.13
N MET A 149 -6.73 6.68 9.25
CA MET A 149 -8.05 7.32 9.18
C MET A 149 -8.01 8.40 8.10
N GLY A 150 -8.85 8.25 7.08
CA GLY A 150 -9.03 9.27 6.04
C GLY A 150 -10.06 10.31 6.46
N SER A 151 -9.77 11.59 6.24
CA SER A 151 -10.79 12.65 6.31
C SER A 151 -10.63 13.65 5.18
N ASN A 152 -11.76 14.01 4.56
CA ASN A 152 -11.86 15.12 3.61
C ASN A 152 -12.32 16.42 4.29
N ALA A 153 -12.78 16.35 5.55
CA ALA A 153 -13.25 17.50 6.31
C ALA A 153 -12.10 18.15 7.09
N THR A 154 -12.04 19.48 7.06
CA THR A 154 -11.10 20.27 7.86
C THR A 154 -11.84 20.94 9.01
N LEU A 155 -11.32 20.78 10.23
CA LEU A 155 -11.79 21.46 11.44
C LEU A 155 -10.72 22.44 11.90
N GLU A 156 -11.12 23.53 12.53
CA GLU A 156 -10.18 24.37 13.29
C GLU A 156 -10.09 23.85 14.71
N SER A 157 -8.87 23.48 15.11
CA SER A 157 -8.54 23.10 16.49
C SER A 157 -7.30 23.87 16.90
N ASN A 158 -7.36 24.58 18.03
CA ASN A 158 -6.26 25.38 18.58
C ASN A 158 -5.64 26.35 17.55
N GLY A 159 -6.47 27.00 16.73
CA GLY A 159 -6.03 27.97 15.71
C GLY A 159 -5.37 27.37 14.47
N ARG A 160 -5.36 26.03 14.31
CA ARG A 160 -4.86 25.33 13.13
C ARG A 160 -5.96 24.55 12.43
N LYS A 161 -5.98 24.59 11.10
CA LYS A 161 -6.85 23.75 10.27
C LYS A 161 -6.28 22.34 10.21
N VAL A 162 -6.99 21.39 10.81
CA VAL A 162 -6.62 19.97 10.86
C VAL A 162 -7.66 19.13 10.12
N ARG A 163 -7.24 18.09 9.41
CA ARG A 163 -8.18 17.13 8.81
C ARG A 163 -8.63 16.14 9.88
N ALA A 164 -9.92 16.07 10.12
CA ALA A 164 -10.48 15.26 11.20
C ALA A 164 -11.87 14.72 10.85
N ARG A 165 -12.28 13.61 11.45
CA ARG A 165 -13.65 13.08 11.37
C ARG A 165 -14.37 13.40 12.67
N THR A 166 -15.58 13.94 12.57
CA THR A 166 -16.46 14.18 13.73
C THR A 166 -17.47 13.05 13.85
N TYR A 167 -17.64 12.52 15.06
CA TYR A 167 -18.67 11.56 15.40
C TYR A 167 -19.66 12.25 16.36
N PRO A 168 -20.96 11.94 16.25
CA PRO A 168 -21.97 12.42 17.20
C PRO A 168 -21.78 11.87 18.61
#